data_AF-A0A0G0V4C0-F1
#
_entry.id   AF-A0A0G0V4C0-F1
#
_cell.length_a   1.000
_cell.length_b   1.000
_cell.length_c   1.000
_cell.angle_alpha   90.00
_cell.angle_beta   90.00
_cell.angle_gamma   90.00
#
_symmetry.space_group_name_H-M   'P 1'
#
loop_
_entity.id
_entity.type
_entity.pdbx_description
1 polymer ?
#
loop_
_entity_poly.entity_id
_entity_poly.type
_entity_poly.pdbx_seq_one_letter_code
_entity_poly.pdbx_strand_id
1 'polypeptide(L)' 'MFFIEVAAWSGEPHVAEVDHAQSIAWYAPEDIPQPMVPYVRQVLECIDKGILYSEWGWAPSLR' A
#
# COMPACT_ATOMS: atom_id res chain seq x y z
N MET A 1 5.66 -3.43 -9.08
CA MET A 1 4.26 -3.15 -8.69
C MET A 1 4.04 -1.66 -8.85
N PHE A 2 2.91 -1.23 -9.39
CA PHE A 2 2.56 0.19 -9.42
C PHE A 2 1.47 0.47 -8.39
N PHE A 3 1.53 1.64 -7.76
CA PHE A 3 0.53 2.14 -6.83
C PHE A 3 0.03 3.47 -7.38
N ILE A 4 -1.26 3.71 -7.26
CA ILE A 4 -1.94 4.88 -7.83
C ILE A 4 -2.84 5.47 -6.76
N GLU A 5 -2.80 6.79 -6.62
CA GLU A 5 -3.72 7.51 -5.76
C GLU A 5 -5.12 7.55 -6.40
N VAL A 6 -6.13 7.19 -5.61
CA VAL A 6 -7.54 7.35 -5.99
C VAL A 6 -7.99 8.71 -5.50
N ALA A 7 -8.08 9.69 -6.41
CA ALA A 7 -8.44 11.07 -6.08
C ALA A 7 -9.89 11.24 -5.60
N ALA A 8 -10.79 10.36 -6.01
CA ALA A 8 -12.18 10.37 -5.57
C ALA A 8 -12.77 8.96 -5.61
N TRP A 9 -13.51 8.60 -4.57
CA TRP A 9 -14.25 7.34 -4.48
C TRP A 9 -15.58 7.56 -3.74
N SER A 10 -16.59 6.77 -4.09
CA SER A 10 -17.92 6.81 -3.48
C SER A 10 -18.48 5.40 -3.30
N GLY A 11 -19.23 5.18 -2.22
CA GLY A 11 -19.88 3.91 -1.90
C GLY A 11 -19.48 3.41 -0.51
N GLU A 12 -19.73 2.12 -0.25
CA GLU A 12 -19.26 1.42 0.94
C GLU A 12 -18.23 0.35 0.55
N PRO A 13 -17.08 0.25 1.23
CA PRO A 13 -16.05 -0.73 0.90
C PRO A 13 -16.58 -2.12 1.22
N HIS A 14 -16.47 -3.04 0.26
CA HIS A 14 -16.90 -4.43 0.43
C HIS A 14 -15.95 -5.39 -0.29
N VAL A 15 -15.87 -6.62 0.22
CA VAL A 15 -15.08 -7.68 -0.40
C VAL A 15 -15.82 -8.20 -1.62
N ALA A 16 -15.31 -7.94 -2.81
CA ALA A 16 -15.88 -8.43 -4.06
C ALA A 16 -15.48 -9.89 -4.38
N GLU A 17 -14.33 -10.35 -3.87
CA GLU A 17 -13.78 -11.69 -4.10
C GLU A 17 -13.60 -12.44 -2.76
N VAL A 18 -14.70 -12.97 -2.23
CA VAL A 18 -14.75 -13.58 -0.89
C VAL A 18 -13.84 -14.81 -0.71
N ASP A 19 -13.49 -15.49 -1.81
CA ASP A 19 -12.58 -16.64 -1.79
C ASP A 19 -11.10 -16.23 -1.73
N HIS A 20 -10.78 -14.96 -2.04
CA HIS A 20 -9.41 -14.44 -2.08
C HIS A 20 -9.10 -13.45 -0.94
N ALA A 21 -10.11 -12.74 -0.43
CA ALA A 21 -9.93 -11.71 0.59
C ALA A 21 -10.91 -11.89 1.76
N GLN A 22 -10.42 -11.67 2.98
CA GLN A 22 -11.21 -11.86 4.21
C GLN A 22 -11.97 -10.59 4.62
N SER A 23 -11.39 -9.41 4.41
CA SER A 23 -11.97 -8.14 4.81
C SER A 23 -11.41 -6.97 4.00
N ILE A 24 -12.13 -5.85 4.02
CA ILE A 24 -11.69 -4.56 3.51
C ILE A 24 -12.18 -3.46 4.46
N ALA A 25 -11.34 -2.46 4.70
CA ALA A 25 -11.67 -1.33 5.55
C ALA A 25 -10.78 -0.12 5.22
N TRP A 26 -11.24 1.07 5.60
CA TRP A 26 -10.43 2.28 5.62
C TRP A 26 -9.69 2.37 6.96
N TYR A 27 -8.42 2.75 6.92
CA TYR A 27 -7.58 2.96 8.10
C TYR A 27 -6.94 4.35 8.01
N ALA A 28 -6.79 5.01 9.16
CA ALA A 28 -5.85 6.11 9.28
C ALA A 28 -4.41 5.55 9.09
N PRO A 29 -3.45 6.34 8.57
CA PRO A 29 -2.08 5.89 8.36
C PRO A 29 -1.42 5.23 9.60
N GLU A 30 -1.70 5.75 10.78
CA GLU A 30 -1.21 5.26 12.08
C GLU A 30 -1.91 3.98 12.57
N ASP A 31 -3.10 3.67 12.05
CA ASP A 31 -3.95 2.55 12.50
C ASP A 31 -3.86 1.33 11.58
N ILE A 32 -2.96 1.33 10.60
CA ILE A 32 -2.88 0.24 9.62
C ILE A 32 -2.40 -1.05 10.31
N PRO A 33 -3.16 -2.16 10.18
CA PRO A 33 -2.83 -3.43 10.83
C PRO A 33 -1.44 -3.97 10.51
N GLN A 34 -0.85 -4.65 11.49
CA GLN A 34 0.44 -5.31 11.39
C GLN A 34 0.29 -6.83 11.61
N PRO A 35 1.11 -7.67 10.95
CA PRO A 35 2.21 -7.32 10.05
C PRO A 35 1.74 -7.01 8.62
N MET A 36 2.41 -6.07 7.97
CA MET A 36 2.19 -5.71 6.57
C MET A 36 3.25 -6.33 5.64
N VAL A 37 2.86 -6.60 4.39
CA VAL A 37 3.81 -6.95 3.33
C VAL A 37 4.88 -5.85 3.21
N PRO A 38 6.19 -6.16 3.31
CA PRO A 38 7.24 -5.15 3.48
C PRO A 38 7.29 -4.03 2.44
N TYR A 39 7.12 -4.34 1.15
CA TYR A 39 7.15 -3.31 0.11
C TYR A 39 5.93 -2.37 0.18
N VAL A 40 4.79 -2.82 0.73
CA VAL A 40 3.62 -1.96 0.91
C VAL A 40 3.90 -0.92 2.00
N ARG A 41 4.63 -1.29 3.05
CA ARG A 41 5.08 -0.32 4.07
C ARG A 41 5.96 0.77 3.44
N GLN A 42 6.96 0.38 2.65
CA GLN A 42 7.83 1.35 1.97
C GLN A 42 7.03 2.31 1.09
N VAL A 43 6.04 1.80 0.35
CA VAL A 43 5.19 2.62 -0.51
C VAL A 43 4.42 3.66 0.30
N LEU A 44 3.82 3.28 1.42
CA LEU A 44 3.11 4.22 2.30
C LEU A 44 4.05 5.30 2.84
N GLU A 45 5.28 4.94 3.25
CA GLU A 45 6.29 5.90 3.67
C GLU A 45 6.76 6.83 2.53
N CYS A 46 6.83 6.32 1.30
CA CYS A 46 7.15 7.12 0.12
C CYS A 46 6.02 8.10 -0.22
N ILE A 47 4.75 7.67 -0.13
CA ILE A 47 3.58 8.53 -0.33
C ILE A 47 3.57 9.67 0.69
N ASP A 48 3.80 9.38 1.97
CA ASP A 48 3.88 10.39 3.04
C ASP A 48 4.99 11.44 2.78
N LYS A 49 6.10 11.02 2.17
CA LYS A 49 7.25 11.88 1.82
C LYS A 49 7.14 12.53 0.43
N GLY A 50 6.08 12.27 -0.34
CA GLY A 50 5.94 12.76 -1.72
C GLY A 50 6.94 12.16 -2.72
N ILE A 51 7.49 10.97 -2.44
CA ILE A 51 8.43 10.26 -3.31
C ILE A 51 7.64 9.43 -4.34
N LEU A 52 7.72 9.82 -5.61
CA LEU A 52 6.95 9.19 -6.70
C LEU A 52 7.57 7.91 -7.25
N TYR A 53 8.86 7.67 -7.00
CA TYR A 53 9.57 6.49 -7.50
C TYR A 53 10.52 5.93 -6.44
N SER A 54 10.40 4.62 -6.22
CA SER A 54 11.27 3.86 -5.33
C SER A 54 11.41 2.43 -5.83
N GLU A 55 12.56 1.82 -5.62
CA GLU A 55 12.80 0.41 -5.88
C GLU A 55 12.79 -0.38 -4.56
N TRP A 56 12.38 -1.64 -4.61
CA TRP A 56 12.40 -2.56 -3.47
C TRP A 56 13.13 -3.85 -3.83
N GLY A 57 13.99 -4.32 -2.93
CA GLY A 57 14.65 -5.62 -3.06
C GLY A 57 15.90 -5.65 -3.96
N TRP A 58 16.36 -4.50 -4.47
CA TRP A 58 17.68 -4.39 -5.09
C TRP A 58 18.70 -3.89 -4.08
N ALA A 59 19.68 -4.74 -3.75
CA ALA A 59 20.92 -4.29 -3.16
C ALA A 59 21.73 -3.58 -4.25
N PRO A 60 22.32 -2.39 -4.00
CA PRO A 60 23.27 -1.82 -4.95
C PRO A 60 24.36 -2.85 -5.21
N SER A 61 24.59 -3.23 -6.47
CA SER A 61 25.84 -3.89 -6.82
C SER A 61 26.95 -2.89 -6.48
N LEU A 62 27.80 -3.25 -5.52
CA LEU A 62 29.00 -2.49 -5.17
C LEU A 62 29.75 -2.18 -6.48
N ARG A 63 29.84 -0.89 -6.81
CA ARG A 63 30.78 -0.37 -7.80
C ARG A 63 32.00 0.16 -7.07
#